data_AF-A0A9D3T1M4-F1
#
_entry.id   AF-A0A9D3T1M4-F1
#
_cell.length_a   1.000
_cell.length_b   1.000
_cell.length_c   1.000
_cell.angle_alpha   90.00
_cell.angle_beta   90.00
_cell.angle_gamma   90.00
#
_symmetry.space_group_name_H-M   'P 1'
#
loop_
_entity.id
_entity.type
_entity.pdbx_description
1 polymer ?
#
loop_
_entity_poly.entity_id
_entity_poly.type
_entity_poly.pdbx_seq_one_letter_code
_entity_poly.pdbx_strand_id
1 'polypeptide(L)'
;MNFEKRQSACSGSAAGDEWQRMLTSAGLRSIWNSFLLDAYKQVKLGGEAPNSKVVRVPGISSRKLSFGSRTGDECRLLDFETSDRPLVLVEEYSDVADFLLVYIDEAHPSDVWAAPAMEAHSFKVRKHRSLEERVVAAQRLLEHFSMPPQCQLVADCMDNNANVAYGVSFERVCIVQKKKIAYLGGKGPFFYNLKDVRQWLEQSYGKR
;
A
#
# COMPACT_ATOMS: atom_id res chain seq x y z
N MET A 1 -38.66 26.35 29.32
CA MET A 1 -37.34 25.92 29.81
C MET A 1 -37.54 24.62 30.55
N ASN A 2 -37.47 23.47 29.86
CA ASN A 2 -37.50 22.14 30.45
C ASN A 2 -36.40 21.33 29.79
N PHE A 3 -35.49 20.84 30.63
CA PHE A 3 -34.32 20.05 30.31
C PHE A 3 -34.69 18.60 30.64
N GLU A 4 -34.74 17.70 29.66
CA GLU A 4 -34.81 16.27 29.93
C GLU A 4 -33.90 15.48 28.98
N LYS A 5 -33.26 14.48 29.56
CA LYS A 5 -32.02 13.84 29.13
C LYS A 5 -32.24 12.78 28.03
N ARG A 6 -31.28 12.79 27.09
CA ARG A 6 -30.57 11.67 26.45
C ARG A 6 -31.17 10.25 26.62
N GLN A 7 -31.39 9.59 25.50
CA GLN A 7 -30.73 8.32 25.15
C GLN A 7 -30.75 8.15 23.61
N SER A 8 -29.59 8.40 22.99
CA SER A 8 -29.31 7.98 21.61
C SER A 8 -28.71 6.58 21.70
N ALA A 9 -29.46 5.57 21.26
CA ALA A 9 -28.97 4.23 21.10
C ALA A 9 -28.27 4.12 19.74
N CYS A 10 -26.95 4.28 19.73
CA CYS A 10 -26.11 3.80 18.64
C CYS A 10 -25.89 2.29 18.86
N SER A 11 -26.72 1.44 18.22
CA SER A 11 -26.49 0.00 18.22
C SER A 11 -25.41 -0.35 17.20
N GLY A 12 -24.29 -0.86 17.71
CA GLY A 12 -23.18 -1.38 16.92
C GLY A 12 -23.58 -2.58 16.08
N SER A 13 -23.24 -2.52 14.79
CA SER A 13 -23.40 -3.64 13.84
C SER A 13 -22.22 -3.72 12.85
N ALA A 14 -21.08 -3.11 13.14
CA ALA A 14 -19.91 -3.19 12.25
C ALA A 14 -19.08 -4.46 12.49
N ALA A 15 -18.93 -4.89 13.75
CA ALA A 15 -18.07 -6.02 14.08
C ALA A 15 -18.67 -7.38 13.65
N GLY A 16 -19.99 -7.56 13.72
CA GLY A 16 -20.64 -8.86 13.42
C GLY A 16 -20.51 -9.30 11.96
N ASP A 17 -20.59 -8.35 11.03
CA ASP A 17 -20.56 -8.61 9.59
C ASP A 17 -19.14 -8.92 9.08
N GLU A 18 -18.12 -8.42 9.76
CA GLU A 18 -16.71 -8.66 9.44
C GLU A 18 -16.30 -10.10 9.83
N TRP A 19 -16.69 -10.56 11.02
CA TRP A 19 -16.43 -11.93 11.50
C TRP A 19 -17.15 -12.99 10.68
N GLN A 20 -18.41 -12.77 10.28
CA GLN A 20 -19.14 -13.73 9.43
C GLN A 20 -18.49 -13.91 8.04
N ARG A 21 -17.75 -12.90 7.55
CA ARG A 21 -17.12 -12.90 6.23
C ARG A 21 -15.73 -13.54 6.23
N MET A 22 -15.00 -13.44 7.34
CA MET A 22 -13.76 -14.19 7.58
C MET A 22 -13.98 -15.71 7.59
N LEU A 23 -15.21 -16.17 7.86
CA LEU A 23 -15.60 -17.59 7.87
C LEU A 23 -15.94 -18.15 6.47
N THR A 24 -15.89 -17.34 5.41
CA THR A 24 -16.06 -17.83 4.03
C THR A 24 -14.78 -18.48 3.50
N SER A 25 -14.89 -19.40 2.54
CA SER A 25 -13.73 -20.05 1.93
C SER A 25 -12.77 -19.05 1.25
N ALA A 26 -13.29 -17.93 0.71
CA ALA A 26 -12.49 -16.84 0.16
C ALA A 26 -11.79 -16.02 1.26
N GLY A 27 -12.49 -15.70 2.36
CA GLY A 27 -11.92 -15.02 3.53
C GLY A 27 -10.78 -15.81 4.17
N LEU A 28 -10.99 -17.11 4.43
CA LEU A 28 -9.97 -18.01 4.97
C LEU A 28 -8.76 -18.14 4.02
N ARG A 29 -8.98 -18.21 2.70
CA ARG A 29 -7.90 -18.20 1.71
C ARG A 29 -7.10 -16.90 1.74
N SER A 30 -7.75 -15.75 1.92
CA SER A 30 -7.07 -14.46 2.02
C SER A 30 -6.20 -14.37 3.27
N ILE A 31 -6.74 -14.79 4.43
CA ILE A 31 -6.00 -14.87 5.69
C ILE A 31 -4.80 -15.81 5.55
N TRP A 32 -5.02 -17.02 5.02
CA TRP A 32 -3.96 -17.99 4.78
C TRP A 32 -2.89 -17.46 3.83
N ASN A 33 -3.29 -16.80 2.74
CA ASN A 33 -2.37 -16.18 1.79
C ASN A 33 -1.52 -15.09 2.46
N SER A 34 -2.10 -14.29 3.36
CA SER A 34 -1.35 -13.32 4.16
C SER A 34 -0.28 -13.98 5.02
N PHE A 35 -0.62 -15.09 5.70
CA PHE A 35 0.36 -15.86 6.48
C PHE A 35 1.48 -16.43 5.60
N LEU A 36 1.15 -16.98 4.43
CA LEU A 36 2.13 -17.52 3.49
C LEU A 36 3.06 -16.43 2.96
N LEU A 37 2.52 -15.33 2.45
CA LEU A 37 3.31 -14.19 1.95
C LEU A 37 4.26 -13.67 3.03
N ASP A 38 3.81 -13.60 4.28
CA ASP A 38 4.68 -13.17 5.35
C ASP A 38 5.75 -14.19 5.75
N ALA A 39 5.42 -15.48 5.73
CA ALA A 39 6.37 -16.56 6.06
C ALA A 39 7.49 -16.70 5.03
N TYR A 40 7.17 -16.47 3.75
CA TYR A 40 8.11 -16.63 2.63
C TYR A 40 8.71 -15.32 2.12
N LYS A 41 8.43 -14.18 2.77
CA LYS A 41 9.00 -12.89 2.39
C LYS A 41 10.53 -12.92 2.41
N GLN A 42 11.14 -12.26 1.45
CA GLN A 42 12.59 -12.13 1.37
C GLN A 42 13.10 -11.04 2.30
N VAL A 43 12.29 -9.99 2.49
CA VAL A 43 12.60 -8.83 3.31
C VAL A 43 12.77 -9.18 4.80
N LYS A 44 13.86 -8.71 5.42
CA LYS A 44 14.16 -8.89 6.84
C LYS A 44 14.70 -7.59 7.42
N LEU A 45 14.29 -7.23 8.63
CA LEU A 45 14.84 -6.06 9.34
C LEU A 45 16.37 -6.17 9.44
N GLY A 46 17.08 -5.11 9.05
CA GLY A 46 18.55 -5.05 8.98
C GLY A 46 19.18 -5.78 7.80
N GLY A 47 18.41 -6.54 7.02
CA GLY A 47 18.85 -7.23 5.80
C GLY A 47 18.86 -6.31 4.57
N GLU A 48 19.40 -6.82 3.47
CA GLU A 48 19.35 -6.15 2.17
C GLU A 48 17.91 -6.01 1.69
N ALA A 49 17.59 -4.83 1.14
CA ALA A 49 16.28 -4.54 0.58
C ALA A 49 16.13 -5.22 -0.79
N PRO A 50 15.08 -6.05 -1.00
CA PRO A 50 14.85 -6.68 -2.29
C PRO A 50 14.69 -5.65 -3.42
N ASN A 51 15.52 -5.73 -4.45
CA ASN A 51 15.48 -4.77 -5.57
C ASN A 51 14.48 -5.19 -6.67
N SER A 52 13.23 -5.33 -6.26
CA SER A 52 12.10 -5.78 -7.08
C SER A 52 11.85 -4.89 -8.29
N LYS A 53 11.31 -5.49 -9.36
CA LYS A 53 10.94 -4.76 -10.58
C LYS A 53 9.58 -4.12 -10.39
N VAL A 54 9.46 -2.88 -10.81
CA VAL A 54 8.23 -2.09 -10.78
C VAL A 54 8.10 -1.29 -12.06
N VAL A 55 6.90 -0.77 -12.31
CA VAL A 55 6.56 0.00 -13.51
C VAL A 55 6.20 1.42 -13.10
N ARG A 56 6.79 2.42 -13.77
CA ARG A 56 6.47 3.82 -13.50
C ARG A 56 5.02 4.10 -13.86
N VAL A 57 4.31 4.78 -12.96
CA VAL A 57 2.95 5.27 -13.23
C VAL A 57 3.06 6.74 -13.65
N PRO A 58 2.70 7.10 -14.88
CA PRO A 58 2.72 8.50 -15.32
C PRO A 58 1.77 9.32 -14.44
N GLY A 59 2.27 10.44 -13.90
CA GLY A 59 1.44 11.37 -13.13
C GLY A 59 0.37 12.06 -13.98
N ILE A 60 -0.64 12.63 -13.32
CA ILE A 60 -1.84 13.25 -13.93
C ILE A 60 -1.49 14.32 -14.99
N SER A 61 -0.35 15.01 -14.86
CA SER A 61 0.10 16.02 -15.83
C SER A 61 0.64 15.44 -17.14
N SER A 62 1.02 14.16 -17.18
CA SER A 62 1.62 13.49 -18.33
C SER A 62 0.55 12.78 -19.18
N ARG A 63 -0.42 13.54 -19.71
CA ARG A 63 -1.59 13.02 -20.47
C ARG A 63 -1.29 12.50 -21.89
N LYS A 64 -0.04 12.17 -22.23
CA LYS A 64 0.29 11.52 -23.50
C LYS A 64 0.76 10.09 -23.26
N LEU A 65 -0.21 9.16 -23.16
CA LEU A 65 0.09 7.75 -23.36
C LEU A 65 0.31 7.50 -24.85
N SER A 66 1.56 7.53 -25.29
CA SER A 66 1.97 6.71 -26.42
C SER A 66 2.40 5.35 -25.85
N PHE A 67 1.47 4.42 -25.74
CA PHE A 67 1.76 3.03 -25.38
C PHE A 67 2.42 2.31 -26.58
N GLY A 68 3.58 2.83 -26.97
CA GLY A 68 4.46 2.25 -27.97
C GLY A 68 5.44 1.34 -27.25
N SER A 69 5.13 0.04 -27.24
CA SER A 69 6.01 -1.10 -26.99
C SER A 69 7.46 -0.81 -26.52
N ARG A 70 7.73 -1.31 -25.30
CA ARG A 70 8.98 -1.96 -24.83
C ARG A 70 9.95 -1.13 -23.96
N THR A 71 10.10 -1.60 -22.72
CA THR A 71 11.30 -1.49 -21.86
C THR A 71 11.63 -0.13 -21.23
N GLY A 72 10.93 0.96 -21.57
CA GLY A 72 11.21 2.30 -21.01
C GLY A 72 10.63 2.58 -19.62
N ASP A 73 9.56 1.87 -19.21
CA ASP A 73 8.83 2.17 -17.97
C ASP A 73 9.16 1.21 -16.81
N GLU A 74 9.89 0.12 -17.08
CA GLU A 74 10.38 -0.78 -16.04
C GLU A 74 11.54 -0.12 -15.29
N CYS A 75 11.43 -0.09 -13.97
CA CYS A 75 12.47 0.38 -13.06
C CYS A 75 12.54 -0.54 -11.84
N ARG A 76 13.42 -0.22 -10.89
CA ARG A 76 13.58 -1.00 -9.67
C ARG A 76 13.34 -0.14 -8.43
N LEU A 77 12.91 -0.77 -7.35
CA LEU A 77 12.63 -0.07 -6.09
C LEU A 77 13.83 0.74 -5.57
N LEU A 78 15.05 0.22 -5.71
CA LEU A 78 16.24 0.92 -5.24
C LEU A 78 16.73 2.02 -6.18
N ASP A 79 16.13 2.18 -7.36
CA ASP A 79 16.44 3.32 -8.25
C ASP A 79 15.88 4.65 -7.68
N PHE A 80 14.97 4.55 -6.70
CA PHE A 80 14.35 5.67 -6.00
C PHE A 80 15.05 6.00 -4.67
N GLU A 81 15.97 5.15 -4.22
CA GLU A 81 16.72 5.38 -2.99
C GLU A 81 17.86 6.36 -3.25
N THR A 82 17.95 7.41 -2.43
CA THR A 82 19.11 8.30 -2.40
C THR A 82 20.01 7.96 -1.20
N SER A 83 21.32 8.18 -1.30
CA SER A 83 22.25 7.84 -0.22
C SER A 83 22.10 8.72 1.02
N ASP A 84 21.52 9.91 0.85
CA ASP A 84 21.42 10.95 1.88
C ASP A 84 20.07 10.92 2.62
N ARG A 85 19.04 10.29 2.04
CA ARG A 85 17.67 10.28 2.58
C ARG A 85 17.07 8.88 2.50
N PRO A 86 16.40 8.39 3.57
CA PRO A 86 15.73 7.10 3.54
C PRO A 86 14.53 7.15 2.61
N LEU A 87 14.28 6.03 1.91
CA LEU A 87 13.09 5.80 1.12
C LEU A 87 12.00 5.21 2.03
N VAL A 88 10.93 5.97 2.24
CA VAL A 88 9.80 5.58 3.09
C VAL A 88 8.59 5.28 2.21
N LEU A 89 7.93 4.15 2.45
CA LEU A 89 6.79 3.73 1.64
C LEU A 89 5.43 4.31 2.09
N VAL A 90 5.39 5.38 2.90
CA VAL A 90 4.17 6.05 3.43
C VAL A 90 4.46 7.47 3.95
N GLU A 91 3.47 8.36 3.94
CA GLU A 91 3.58 9.82 4.15
C GLU A 91 3.47 10.36 5.60
N GLU A 92 4.50 11.10 5.97
CA GLU A 92 4.67 12.36 6.76
C GLU A 92 6.21 12.51 6.79
N TYR A 93 6.87 13.68 6.82
CA TYR A 93 8.37 13.83 6.78
C TYR A 93 9.07 14.03 5.41
N SER A 94 8.47 14.80 4.50
CA SER A 94 9.00 15.11 3.16
C SER A 94 10.30 15.89 3.09
N ASP A 95 10.77 16.40 4.21
CA ASP A 95 12.00 17.14 4.39
C ASP A 95 13.19 16.21 4.73
N VAL A 96 12.95 15.03 5.27
CA VAL A 96 14.01 14.05 5.60
C VAL A 96 13.94 12.78 4.77
N ALA A 97 12.78 12.40 4.24
CA ALA A 97 12.60 11.16 3.49
C ALA A 97 12.08 11.39 2.07
N ASP A 98 12.47 10.49 1.16
CA ASP A 98 11.85 10.34 -0.14
C ASP A 98 10.68 9.34 -0.01
N PHE A 99 9.56 9.58 -0.70
CA PHE A 99 8.38 8.72 -0.61
C PHE A 99 8.08 7.99 -1.91
N LEU A 100 7.85 6.69 -1.81
CA LEU A 100 7.45 5.84 -2.93
C LEU A 100 6.24 5.01 -2.52
N LEU A 101 5.14 5.14 -3.25
CA LEU A 101 3.98 4.27 -3.14
C LEU A 101 4.04 3.20 -4.23
N VAL A 102 3.95 1.92 -3.84
CA VAL A 102 3.92 0.80 -4.77
C VAL A 102 2.50 0.24 -4.82
N TYR A 103 1.82 0.44 -5.94
CA TYR A 103 0.49 -0.12 -6.20
C TYR A 103 0.59 -1.61 -6.50
N ILE A 104 -0.01 -2.44 -5.66
CA ILE A 104 0.00 -3.91 -5.77
C ILE A 104 -1.34 -4.43 -6.29
N ASP A 105 -1.50 -5.76 -6.34
CA ASP A 105 -2.78 -6.35 -6.72
C ASP A 105 -3.88 -6.05 -5.67
N GLU A 106 -5.13 -5.98 -6.13
CA GLU A 106 -6.26 -5.69 -5.25
C GLU A 106 -6.43 -6.77 -4.19
N ALA A 107 -6.42 -6.38 -2.92
CA ALA A 107 -6.72 -7.31 -1.84
C ALA A 107 -8.18 -7.81 -1.89
N HIS A 108 -9.09 -6.95 -2.39
CA HIS A 108 -10.52 -7.22 -2.52
C HIS A 108 -11.06 -6.78 -3.89
N PRO A 109 -10.74 -7.53 -4.96
CA PRO A 109 -11.22 -7.17 -6.28
C PRO A 109 -12.74 -7.33 -6.37
N SER A 110 -13.40 -6.29 -6.89
CA SER A 110 -14.86 -6.16 -6.94
C SER A 110 -15.59 -7.28 -7.70
N ASP A 111 -14.90 -7.98 -8.60
CA ASP A 111 -15.40 -9.11 -9.38
C ASP A 111 -15.19 -10.48 -8.72
N VAL A 112 -14.44 -10.56 -7.62
CA VAL A 112 -14.22 -11.79 -6.84
C VAL A 112 -14.87 -11.69 -5.46
N TRP A 113 -14.78 -10.50 -4.83
CA TRP A 113 -15.28 -10.23 -3.49
C TRP A 113 -15.52 -8.72 -3.33
N ALA A 114 -16.76 -8.27 -3.55
CA ALA A 114 -17.12 -6.89 -3.24
C ALA A 114 -17.14 -6.70 -1.71
N ALA A 115 -16.21 -5.89 -1.18
CA ALA A 115 -16.38 -5.32 0.15
C ALA A 115 -17.80 -4.72 0.24
N PRO A 116 -18.49 -4.80 1.40
CA PRO A 116 -19.73 -4.04 1.55
C PRO A 116 -19.40 -2.59 1.23
N ALA A 117 -20.31 -1.86 0.59
CA ALA A 117 -20.14 -0.45 0.32
C ALA A 117 -20.06 0.30 1.67
N MET A 118 -18.91 0.26 2.32
CA MET A 118 -18.59 1.21 3.36
C MET A 118 -18.36 2.51 2.61
N GLU A 119 -19.41 3.32 2.67
CA GLU A 119 -19.48 4.70 2.21
C GLU A 119 -19.57 4.89 0.70
N ALA A 120 -20.21 6.01 0.32
CA ALA A 120 -20.50 6.43 -1.06
C ALA A 120 -19.25 6.66 -1.94
N HIS A 121 -18.06 6.30 -1.43
CA HIS A 121 -16.74 6.53 -2.03
C HIS A 121 -15.95 5.23 -2.23
N SER A 122 -16.58 4.04 -2.14
CA SER A 122 -15.89 2.76 -2.38
C SER A 122 -15.30 2.69 -3.80
N PHE A 123 -13.98 2.73 -3.90
CA PHE A 123 -13.24 2.57 -5.15
C PHE A 123 -13.32 1.10 -5.60
N LYS A 124 -14.20 0.81 -6.56
CA LYS A 124 -14.42 -0.56 -7.05
C LYS A 124 -13.48 -0.88 -8.20
N VAL A 125 -12.39 -1.58 -7.88
CA VAL A 125 -11.42 -2.07 -8.87
C VAL A 125 -11.64 -3.55 -9.09
N ARG A 126 -11.56 -4.01 -10.34
CA ARG A 126 -11.59 -5.45 -10.67
C ARG A 126 -10.19 -6.03 -10.54
N LYS A 127 -10.08 -7.35 -10.44
CA LYS A 127 -8.78 -8.00 -10.52
C LYS A 127 -8.11 -7.67 -11.85
N HIS A 128 -6.90 -7.14 -11.80
CA HIS A 128 -6.13 -6.76 -12.99
C HIS A 128 -5.78 -8.00 -13.81
N ARG A 129 -6.03 -7.96 -15.11
CA ARG A 129 -5.70 -9.01 -16.09
C ARG A 129 -4.51 -8.62 -16.95
N SER A 130 -4.14 -7.35 -16.94
CA SER A 130 -2.98 -6.83 -17.65
C SER A 130 -2.31 -5.71 -16.85
N LEU A 131 -1.07 -5.38 -17.23
CA LEU A 131 -0.31 -4.31 -16.59
C LEU A 131 -1.00 -2.95 -16.82
N GLU A 132 -1.61 -2.75 -17.98
CA GLU A 132 -2.33 -1.54 -18.34
C GLU A 132 -3.51 -1.31 -17.39
N GLU A 133 -4.29 -2.35 -17.08
CA GLU A 133 -5.40 -2.25 -16.13
C GLU A 133 -4.90 -1.86 -14.73
N ARG A 134 -3.76 -2.42 -14.30
CA ARG A 134 -3.15 -2.08 -13.01
C ARG A 134 -2.63 -0.65 -12.97
N VAL A 135 -1.96 -0.19 -14.02
CA VAL A 135 -1.49 1.20 -14.13
C VAL A 135 -2.66 2.18 -14.13
N VAL A 136 -3.74 1.87 -14.84
CA VAL A 136 -4.95 2.70 -14.85
C VAL A 136 -5.61 2.74 -13.45
N ALA A 137 -5.65 1.62 -12.72
CA ALA A 137 -6.13 1.61 -11.35
C ALA A 137 -5.26 2.47 -10.41
N ALA A 138 -3.93 2.36 -10.55
CA ALA A 138 -2.97 3.18 -9.82
C ALA A 138 -3.13 4.68 -10.15
N GLN A 139 -3.36 5.06 -11.41
CA GLN A 139 -3.60 6.45 -11.78
C GLN A 139 -4.87 7.02 -11.16
N ARG A 140 -5.95 6.22 -11.12
CA ARG A 140 -7.19 6.62 -10.44
C ARG A 140 -6.98 6.81 -8.93
N LEU A 141 -6.08 6.07 -8.30
CA LEU A 141 -5.69 6.34 -6.90
C LEU A 141 -5.15 7.78 -6.75
N LEU A 142 -4.36 8.28 -7.70
CA LEU A 142 -3.89 9.68 -7.70
C LEU A 142 -5.02 10.71 -7.89
N GLU A 143 -6.08 10.36 -8.60
CA GLU A 143 -7.24 11.24 -8.79
C GLU A 143 -8.10 11.34 -7.52
N HIS A 144 -8.18 10.26 -6.76
CA HIS A 144 -8.98 10.16 -5.55
C HIS A 144 -8.24 10.64 -4.29
N PHE A 145 -6.93 10.46 -4.24
CA PHE A 145 -6.10 10.85 -3.10
C PHE A 145 -5.10 11.92 -3.54
N SER A 146 -5.14 13.08 -2.89
CA SER A 146 -4.16 14.15 -3.09
C SER A 146 -2.79 13.71 -2.59
N MET A 147 -2.00 13.08 -3.45
CA MET A 147 -0.63 12.72 -3.13
C MET A 147 0.26 13.96 -3.10
N PRO A 148 1.21 14.05 -2.16
CA PRO A 148 2.18 15.14 -2.17
C PRO A 148 2.99 15.15 -3.45
N PRO A 149 3.44 16.33 -3.93
CA PRO A 149 4.26 16.43 -5.14
C PRO A 149 5.52 15.57 -5.13
N GLN A 150 6.08 15.34 -3.94
CA GLN A 150 7.29 14.54 -3.71
C GLN A 150 7.05 13.02 -3.63
N CYS A 151 5.79 12.56 -3.53
CA CYS A 151 5.49 11.14 -3.45
C CYS A 151 5.34 10.55 -4.85
N GLN A 152 6.20 9.58 -5.18
CA GLN A 152 6.17 8.92 -6.47
C GLN A 152 5.31 7.66 -6.39
N LEU A 153 4.51 7.42 -7.43
CA LEU A 153 3.70 6.22 -7.57
C LEU A 153 4.30 5.30 -8.64
N VAL A 154 4.47 4.03 -8.28
CA VAL A 154 4.82 2.95 -9.19
C VAL A 154 3.83 1.80 -9.04
N ALA A 155 3.71 0.94 -10.03
CA ALA A 155 2.91 -0.27 -9.97
C ALA A 155 3.82 -1.51 -9.91
N ASP A 156 3.43 -2.52 -9.14
CA ASP A 156 4.08 -3.82 -9.17
C ASP A 156 3.83 -4.51 -10.52
N CYS A 157 4.77 -5.34 -10.96
CA CYS A 157 4.62 -6.14 -12.17
C CYS A 157 3.51 -7.20 -11.99
N MET A 158 2.95 -7.70 -13.10
CA MET A 158 1.86 -8.69 -13.07
C MET A 158 2.25 -10.03 -12.44
N ASP A 159 3.54 -10.31 -12.26
CA ASP A 159 4.06 -11.45 -11.51
C ASP A 159 4.07 -11.22 -9.98
N ASN A 160 3.66 -10.04 -9.53
CA ASN A 160 3.58 -9.61 -8.13
C ASN A 160 4.93 -9.75 -7.39
N ASN A 161 6.05 -9.54 -8.08
CA ASN A 161 7.37 -9.79 -7.51
C ASN A 161 7.69 -8.88 -6.31
N ALA A 162 7.25 -7.61 -6.30
CA ALA A 162 7.46 -6.73 -5.16
C ALA A 162 6.55 -7.15 -3.99
N ASN A 163 5.29 -7.44 -4.28
CA ASN A 163 4.32 -7.94 -3.31
C ASN A 163 4.82 -9.20 -2.58
N VAL A 164 5.36 -10.17 -3.33
CA VAL A 164 5.90 -11.43 -2.77
C VAL A 164 7.20 -11.17 -2.00
N ALA A 165 8.15 -10.42 -2.57
CA ALA A 165 9.44 -10.17 -1.92
C ALA A 165 9.29 -9.45 -0.58
N TYR A 166 8.33 -8.52 -0.50
CA TYR A 166 8.02 -7.76 0.69
C TYR A 166 6.93 -8.38 1.57
N GLY A 167 6.28 -9.48 1.12
CA GLY A 167 5.25 -10.20 1.86
C GLY A 167 4.00 -9.38 2.15
N VAL A 168 3.51 -8.62 1.17
CA VAL A 168 2.41 -7.65 1.34
C VAL A 168 1.07 -8.30 0.99
N SER A 169 0.15 -8.41 1.94
CA SER A 169 -1.18 -9.00 1.66
C SER A 169 -2.31 -7.98 1.54
N PHE A 170 -2.10 -6.77 2.06
CA PHE A 170 -3.05 -5.65 2.01
C PHE A 170 -2.26 -4.36 1.81
N GLU A 171 -1.51 -3.99 2.84
CA GLU A 171 -0.59 -2.86 2.86
C GLU A 171 0.60 -3.23 3.74
N ARG A 172 1.74 -2.59 3.51
CA ARG A 172 2.92 -2.73 4.35
C ARG A 172 3.81 -1.52 4.18
N VAL A 173 4.28 -0.99 5.30
CA VAL A 173 5.26 0.11 5.31
C VAL A 173 6.65 -0.46 5.51
N CYS A 174 7.61 -0.01 4.71
CA CYS A 174 9.03 -0.26 4.95
C CYS A 174 9.79 1.06 4.88
N ILE A 175 10.93 1.11 5.56
CA ILE A 175 11.93 2.17 5.36
C ILE A 175 13.19 1.49 4.85
N VAL A 176 13.65 1.95 3.69
CA VAL A 176 14.91 1.52 3.08
C VAL A 176 15.95 2.62 3.27
N GLN A 177 17.12 2.24 3.77
CA GLN A 177 18.26 3.14 3.88
C GLN A 177 19.56 2.38 3.67
N LYS A 178 20.44 2.95 2.85
CA LYS A 178 21.71 2.33 2.43
C LYS A 178 21.49 0.91 1.90
N LYS A 179 20.48 0.74 1.04
CA LYS A 179 20.03 -0.53 0.44
C LYS A 179 19.59 -1.59 1.46
N LYS A 180 19.34 -1.20 2.70
CA LYS A 180 18.93 -2.10 3.77
C LYS A 180 17.58 -1.72 4.35
N ILE A 181 16.91 -2.71 4.91
CA ILE A 181 15.62 -2.53 5.56
C ILE A 181 15.86 -1.97 6.96
N ALA A 182 15.66 -0.67 7.10
CA ALA A 182 15.83 0.05 8.36
C ALA A 182 14.58 -0.06 9.24
N TYR A 183 13.41 -0.22 8.62
CA TYR A 183 12.15 -0.52 9.28
C TYR A 183 11.29 -1.44 8.41
N LEU A 184 10.60 -2.39 9.04
CA LEU A 184 9.68 -3.31 8.40
C LEU A 184 8.40 -3.38 9.22
N GLY A 185 7.30 -2.88 8.66
CA GLY A 185 5.99 -2.92 9.29
C GLY A 185 5.47 -4.34 9.48
N GLY A 186 4.55 -4.51 10.43
CA GLY A 186 3.94 -5.79 10.78
C GLY A 186 3.06 -6.37 9.66
N LYS A 187 2.39 -7.50 9.95
CA LYS A 187 1.50 -8.18 8.98
C LYS A 187 0.19 -7.40 8.85
N GLY A 188 -0.23 -6.95 7.67
CA GLY A 188 -1.57 -6.37 7.50
C GLY A 188 -2.70 -7.33 7.94
N PRO A 189 -3.95 -6.86 8.13
CA PRO A 189 -4.44 -5.50 7.88
C PRO A 189 -4.37 -4.55 9.09
N PHE A 190 -3.82 -4.98 10.23
CA PHE A 190 -3.91 -4.23 11.49
C PHE A 190 -2.61 -3.57 11.96
N PHE A 191 -1.56 -3.54 11.13
CA PHE A 191 -0.21 -3.09 11.52
C PHE A 191 0.28 -1.90 10.69
N TYR A 192 -0.65 -1.09 10.17
CA TYR A 192 -0.37 0.26 9.70
C TYR A 192 -0.19 1.19 10.91
N ASN A 193 0.99 1.11 11.54
CA ASN A 193 1.32 2.00 12.64
C ASN A 193 2.21 3.15 12.15
N LEU A 194 1.58 4.20 11.64
CA LEU A 194 2.24 5.46 11.31
C LEU A 194 3.03 6.02 12.51
N LYS A 195 2.62 5.72 13.75
CA LYS A 195 3.33 6.17 14.94
C LYS A 195 4.70 5.50 15.05
N ASP A 196 4.85 4.25 14.63
CA ASP A 196 6.14 3.54 14.67
C ASP A 196 7.09 4.08 13.61
N VAL A 197 6.57 4.41 12.42
CA VAL A 197 7.32 5.06 11.34
C VAL A 197 7.78 6.46 11.78
N ARG A 198 6.85 7.25 12.34
CA ARG A 198 7.14 8.54 12.96
C ARG A 198 8.21 8.42 14.03
N GLN A 199 8.05 7.48 14.96
CA GLN A 199 9.00 7.26 16.04
C GLN A 199 10.39 6.89 15.50
N TRP A 200 10.47 6.05 14.48
CA TRP A 200 11.73 5.70 13.84
C TRP A 200 12.40 6.91 13.20
N LEU A 201 11.62 7.75 12.50
CA LEU A 201 12.12 8.97 11.84
C LEU A 201 12.59 10.00 12.88
N GLU A 202 11.82 10.23 13.94
CA GLU A 202 12.19 11.12 15.04
C GLU A 202 13.43 10.64 15.80
N GLN A 203 13.60 9.34 15.99
CA GLN A 203 14.80 8.78 16.63
C GLN A 203 16.05 8.92 15.74
N SER A 204 15.89 8.80 14.43
CA SER A 204 17.00 8.81 13.47
C SER A 204 17.43 10.23 13.08
N TYR A 205 16.48 11.17 13.03
CA TYR A 205 16.72 12.53 12.52
C TYR A 205 16.33 13.65 13.50
N GLY A 206 15.86 13.31 14.69
CA GLY A 206 15.38 14.25 15.71
C GLY A 206 13.88 14.57 15.57
N LYS A 207 13.27 15.02 16.67
CA LYS A 207 11.91 15.58 16.66
C LYS A 207 11.93 16.90 15.90
N ARG A 208 10.95 17.07 15.01
CA ARG A 208 10.66 18.36 14.37
C ARG A 208 9.46 19.00 15.05
#